data_AF-A0A2V6PW85-F1
#
_entry.id   AF-A0A2V6PW85-F1
#
_cell.length_a   1.000
_cell.length_b   1.000
_cell.length_c   1.000
_cell.angle_alpha   90.00
_cell.angle_beta   90.00
_cell.angle_gamma   90.00
#
_symmetry.space_group_name_H-M   'P 1'
#
loop_
_entity.id
_entity.type
_entity.pdbx_description
1 polymer ?
#
loop_
_entity_poly.entity_id
_entity_poly.type
_entity_poly.pdbx_seq_one_letter_code
_entity_poly.pdbx_strand_id
1 'polypeptide(L)' 'MVHAVLSHIDSRELIDLASALIRIPSFKTEETPVARFLADFFSTRGYDVELQEIEPGRFQTIA' A
#
# COMPACT_ATOMS: atom_id res chain seq x y z
N MET A 1 20.13 7.34 15.79
CA MET A 1 18.98 6.43 15.64
C MET A 1 18.21 6.67 14.34
N VAL A 2 17.59 7.84 14.11
CA VAL A 2 16.78 8.09 12.88
C VAL A 2 17.58 8.00 11.57
N HIS A 3 18.84 8.45 11.56
CA HIS A 3 19.67 8.48 10.33
C HIS A 3 19.99 7.08 9.75
N ALA A 4 20.07 6.05 10.60
CA ALA A 4 20.36 4.68 10.14
C ALA A 4 19.17 4.01 9.47
N VAL A 5 17.94 4.40 9.83
CA VAL A 5 16.73 3.89 9.17
C VAL A 5 16.61 4.45 7.76
N LEU A 6 16.98 5.73 7.57
CA LEU A 6 16.92 6.38 6.26
C LEU A 6 17.86 5.74 5.24
N SER A 7 18.97 5.11 5.65
CA SER A 7 19.86 4.39 4.73
C SER A 7 19.27 3.09 4.18
N HIS A 8 18.16 2.60 4.75
CA HIS A 8 17.42 1.45 4.22
C HIS A 8 16.34 1.84 3.20
N ILE A 9 16.12 3.14 2.98
CA ILE A 9 15.14 3.62 2.00
C ILE A 9 15.81 3.69 0.63
N ASP A 10 15.40 2.81 -0.28
CA ASP A 10 15.73 2.98 -1.70
C ASP A 10 14.82 4.05 -2.31
N SER A 11 15.44 5.12 -2.82
CA SER A 11 14.69 6.25 -3.40
C SER A 11 13.94 5.88 -4.68
N ARG A 12 14.44 4.92 -5.46
CA ARG A 12 13.77 4.47 -6.69
C ARG A 12 12.56 3.63 -6.32
N GLU A 13 12.68 2.69 -5.39
CA GLU A 13 11.54 1.90 -4.92
C GLU A 13 10.43 2.79 -4.34
N LEU A 14 10.79 3.84 -3.61
CA LEU A 14 9.84 4.82 -3.09
C LEU A 14 9.11 5.57 -4.22
N ILE A 15 9.84 6.03 -5.24
CA ILE A 15 9.27 6.72 -6.40
C ILE A 15 8.38 5.79 -7.21
N ASP A 16 8.79 4.53 -7.39
CA ASP A 16 8.03 3.52 -8.12
C ASP A 16 6.71 3.20 -7.40
N LEU A 17 6.74 3.03 -6.08
CA LEU A 17 5.54 2.86 -5.27
C LEU A 17 4.61 4.07 -5.38
N ALA A 18 5.11 5.29 -5.18
CA ALA A 18 4.30 6.50 -5.29
C ALA A 18 3.70 6.67 -6.70
N SER A 19 4.48 6.34 -7.74
CA SER A 19 4.05 6.38 -9.13
C SER A 19 3.01 5.30 -9.46
N ALA A 20 3.07 4.13 -8.81
CA ALA A 20 2.03 3.12 -8.93
C ALA A 20 0.72 3.58 -8.27
N LEU A 21 0.82 4.12 -7.05
CA LEU A 21 -0.35 4.61 -6.29
C LEU A 21 -1.09 5.73 -7.03
N ILE A 22 -0.39 6.73 -7.58
CA ILE A 22 -1.04 7.85 -8.28
C ILE A 22 -1.77 7.44 -9.57
N ARG A 23 -1.46 6.26 -10.13
CA ARG A 23 -2.13 5.72 -11.32
C ARG A 23 -3.42 4.97 -10.98
N ILE A 24 -3.66 4.67 -9.71
CA ILE A 24 -4.87 3.98 -9.25
C ILE A 24 -5.86 5.05 -8.77
N PRO A 25 -6.98 5.28 -9.46
CA PRO A 25 -8.04 6.13 -8.94
C PRO A 25 -8.54 5.56 -7.60
N SER A 26 -8.54 6.40 -6.56
CA SER A 26 -8.94 6.02 -5.20
C SER A 26 -9.74 7.14 -4.55
N PHE A 27 -10.81 7.58 -5.22
CA PHE A 27 -11.74 8.55 -4.65
C PHE A 27 -12.48 7.94 -3.46
N LYS A 28 -13.08 8.81 -2.65
CA LYS A 28 -13.94 8.35 -1.54
C LYS A 28 -14.96 7.36 -2.09
N THR A 29 -15.09 6.21 -1.45
CA THR A 29 -15.89 5.03 -1.83
C THR A 29 -15.37 4.12 -2.94
N GLU A 30 -14.28 4.48 -3.61
CA GLU A 30 -13.68 3.72 -4.72
C GLU A 30 -12.26 3.24 -4.38
N GLU A 31 -11.95 3.04 -3.09
CA GLU A 31 -10.59 2.76 -2.63
C GLU A 31 -10.17 1.28 -2.78
N THR A 32 -11.11 0.37 -3.06
CA THR A 32 -10.84 -1.08 -3.12
C THR A 32 -9.70 -1.48 -4.06
N PRO A 33 -9.54 -0.91 -5.28
CA PRO A 33 -8.42 -1.24 -6.15
C PRO A 33 -7.06 -0.92 -5.52
N VAL A 34 -6.93 0.23 -4.84
CA VAL A 34 -5.67 0.60 -4.16
C VAL A 34 -5.44 -0.27 -2.93
N ALA A 35 -6.49 -0.65 -2.19
CA ALA A 35 -6.37 -1.59 -1.08
C ALA A 35 -5.84 -2.96 -1.54
N ARG A 36 -6.38 -3.52 -2.63
CA ARG A 36 -5.88 -4.80 -3.17
C ARG A 36 -4.43 -4.70 -3.63
N PHE A 37 -4.07 -3.61 -4.32
CA PHE A 37 -2.69 -3.35 -4.71
C PHE A 37 -1.74 -3.31 -3.50
N LEU A 38 -2.12 -2.59 -2.43
CA LEU A 38 -1.31 -2.50 -1.22
C LEU A 38 -1.21 -3.84 -0.50
N ALA A 39 -2.28 -4.64 -0.50
CA ALA A 39 -2.25 -5.96 0.13
C ALA A 39 -1.22 -6.87 -0.54
N ASP A 40 -1.19 -6.90 -1.88
CA ASP A 40 -0.18 -7.64 -2.63
C ASP A 40 1.23 -7.06 -2.40
N PHE A 41 1.37 -5.73 -2.42
CA PHE A 41 2.64 -5.04 -2.20
C PHE A 41 3.27 -5.37 -0.84
N PHE A 42 2.48 -5.42 0.23
CA PHE A 42 2.96 -5.75 1.58
C PHE A 42 3.15 -7.26 1.78
N SER A 43 2.26 -8.09 1.24
CA SER A 43 2.38 -9.56 1.35
C SER A 43 3.67 -10.06 0.71
N THR A 44 4.04 -9.54 -0.46
CA THR A 44 5.31 -9.88 -1.15
C THR A 44 6.56 -9.49 -0.36
N ARG A 45 6.42 -8.62 0.65
CA ARG A 45 7.50 -8.18 1.55
C ARG A 45 7.46 -8.86 2.91
N GLY A 46 6.57 -9.82 3.11
CA GLY A 46 6.49 -10.65 4.32
C GLY A 46 5.74 -10.02 5.49
N TYR A 47 4.92 -9.00 5.23
CA TYR A 47 3.99 -8.47 6.23
C TYR A 47 2.83 -9.44 6.46
N ASP A 48 2.26 -9.41 7.67
CA ASP A 48 0.98 -10.06 7.94
C ASP A 48 -0.14 -9.13 7.47
N VAL A 49 -0.85 -9.52 6.42
CA VAL A 49 -1.76 -8.63 5.70
C VAL A 49 -3.20 -9.13 5.77
N GLU A 50 -4.11 -8.23 6.14
CA GLU A 50 -5.55 -8.45 6.10
C GLU A 50 -6.23 -7.45 5.16
N LEU A 51 -7.18 -7.94 4.33
CA LEU A 51 -8.13 -7.10 3.62
C LEU A 51 -9.44 -7.04 4.41
N GLN A 52 -9.62 -5.98 5.18
CA GLN A 52 -10.81 -5.75 5.98
C GLN A 52 -11.93 -5.15 5.13
N GLU A 53 -13.10 -5.80 5.07
CA GLU A 53 -14.30 -5.22 4.46
C GLU A 53 -14.97 -4.24 5.44
N ILE A 54 -14.98 -2.96 5.08
CA ILE A 54 -15.54 -1.88 5.92
C ILE A 54 -17.03 -1.66 5.62
N GLU A 55 -17.39 -1.74 4.34
CA GLU A 55 -18.74 -1.71 3.79
C GLU A 55 -18.80 -2.73 2.65
N PRO A 56 -20.00 -3.21 2.23
CA PRO A 56 -20.10 -4.18 1.14
C PRO A 56 -19.31 -3.76 -0.11
N GLY A 57 -18.26 -4.52 -0.44
CA GLY A 57 -17.38 -4.28 -1.58
C GLY A 57 -16.28 -3.23 -1.37
N ARG A 58 -16.20 -2.59 -0.21
CA ARG A 58 -15.17 -1.60 0.16
C ARG A 58 -14.18 -2.18 1.15
N PHE A 59 -12.92 -2.23 0.74
CA PHE A 59 -11.85 -2.87 1.50
C PHE A 59 -10.78 -1.88 1.94
N GLN A 60 -10.18 -2.17 3.09
CA GLN A 60 -8.98 -1.53 3.61
C GLN A 60 -7.89 -2.57 3.87
N THR A 61 -6.66 -2.26 3.47
CA THR A 61 -5.48 -3.07 3.79
C THR A 61 -4.98 -2.74 5.18
N ILE A 62 -4.75 -3.77 6.00
CA ILE A 62 -4.02 -3.72 7.26
C ILE A 62 -2.74 -4.52 7.06
N ALA A 63 -1.57 -3.93 7.39
CA ALA A 63 -0.25 -4.52 7.25
C ALA A 63 0.68 -4.04 8.37
#